data_AF-A0A1Y5TVS9-F1
#
_entry.id   AF-A0A1Y5TVS9-F1
#
_cell.length_a   1.000
_cell.length_b   1.000
_cell.length_c   1.000
_cell.angle_alpha   90.00
_cell.angle_beta   90.00
_cell.angle_gamma   90.00
#
_symmetry.space_group_name_H-M   'P 1'
#
loop_
_entity.id
_entity.type
_entity.pdbx_description
1 polymer ?
#
loop_
_entity_poly.entity_id
_entity_poly.type
_entity_poly.pdbx_seq_one_letter_code
_entity_poly.pdbx_strand_id
1 'polypeptide(L)'
;MHILPIAALALAACPALAQDSYASLPGVETLPEGVIQISGVVPAMGEHWADPATLPLGPIYCVHEGKIVCLEFMIAQEEFAAGKSWPMLAGMPGLPAANHTHIGFEPHGHEGFEVPHYDIHMYLISPEEVALIQPE
;
A
#
# COMPACT_ATOMS: atom_id res chain seq x y z
N MET A 1 29.87 -58.98 11.12
CA MET A 1 29.51 -57.91 10.16
C MET A 1 28.18 -57.34 10.62
N HIS A 2 28.20 -56.26 11.40
CA HIS A 2 27.00 -55.63 11.96
C HIS A 2 26.79 -54.28 11.29
N ILE A 3 25.63 -54.09 10.66
CA ILE A 3 25.23 -52.85 10.00
C ILE A 3 24.30 -52.13 10.98
N LEU A 4 24.70 -50.94 11.45
CA LEU A 4 23.85 -50.04 12.22
C LEU A 4 22.96 -49.23 11.26
N PRO A 5 21.65 -49.05 11.53
CA PRO A 5 20.83 -48.16 10.71
C PRO A 5 21.02 -46.71 11.17
N ILE A 6 21.30 -45.82 10.22
CA ILE A 6 21.30 -44.37 10.44
C ILE A 6 19.83 -43.92 10.39
N ALA A 7 19.31 -43.47 11.53
CA ALA A 7 18.00 -42.83 11.59
C ALA A 7 18.13 -41.39 11.05
N ALA A 8 17.48 -41.11 9.91
CA ALA A 8 17.38 -39.77 9.37
C ALA A 8 16.37 -38.96 10.21
N LEU A 9 16.86 -37.94 10.90
CA LEU A 9 16.04 -37.00 11.65
C LEU A 9 15.48 -35.96 10.66
N ALA A 10 14.19 -36.07 10.33
CA ALA A 10 13.50 -35.08 9.52
C ALA A 10 13.25 -33.82 10.36
N LEU A 11 13.92 -32.70 10.03
CA LEU A 11 13.56 -31.39 10.56
C LEU A 11 12.21 -30.97 9.96
N ALA A 12 11.17 -30.95 10.78
CA ALA A 12 9.92 -30.30 10.43
C ALA A 12 10.16 -28.79 10.37
N ALA A 13 10.08 -28.20 9.17
CA ALA A 13 10.01 -26.76 9.02
C ALA A 13 8.66 -26.29 9.58
N CYS A 14 8.67 -25.60 10.72
CA CYS A 14 7.49 -24.87 11.16
C CYS A 14 7.21 -23.80 10.09
N PRO A 15 5.99 -23.69 9.55
CA PRO A 15 5.61 -22.49 8.84
C PRO A 15 5.81 -21.34 9.83
N ALA A 16 6.64 -20.36 9.47
CA ALA A 16 6.66 -19.10 10.18
C ALA A 16 5.20 -18.62 10.18
N LEU A 17 4.61 -18.45 11.35
CA LEU A 17 3.30 -17.83 11.47
C LEU A 17 3.45 -16.46 10.82
N ALA A 18 2.80 -16.27 9.66
CA ALA A 18 2.69 -14.97 9.06
C ALA A 18 2.08 -14.06 10.12
N GLN A 19 2.88 -13.11 10.62
CA GLN A 19 2.39 -12.14 11.58
C GLN A 19 1.40 -11.28 10.82
N ASP A 20 0.13 -11.36 11.21
CA ASP A 20 -0.95 -10.59 10.61
C ASP A 20 -0.59 -9.10 10.64
N SER A 21 -0.25 -8.54 9.48
CA SER A 21 0.25 -7.17 9.38
C SER A 21 -0.85 -6.16 9.77
N TYR A 22 -2.13 -6.52 9.56
CA TYR A 22 -3.30 -5.68 9.79
C TYR A 22 -3.49 -5.31 11.26
N ALA A 23 -3.14 -6.22 12.17
CA ALA A 23 -3.31 -6.02 13.61
C ALA A 23 -2.55 -4.78 14.13
N SER A 24 -1.46 -4.42 13.47
CA SER A 24 -0.60 -3.28 13.86
C SER A 24 -0.94 -1.97 13.14
N LEU A 25 -1.79 -2.01 12.11
CA LEU A 25 -2.08 -0.85 11.28
C LEU A 25 -3.08 0.10 11.97
N PRO A 26 -2.90 1.42 11.85
CA PRO A 26 -3.92 2.38 12.23
C PRO A 26 -5.22 2.13 11.47
N GLY A 27 -6.34 2.33 12.14
CA GLY A 27 -7.65 2.21 11.52
C GLY A 27 -8.09 3.49 10.83
N VAL A 28 -9.12 3.37 9.99
CA VAL A 28 -9.77 4.48 9.26
C VAL A 28 -10.27 5.58 10.20
N GLU A 29 -10.62 5.23 11.44
CA GLU A 29 -11.03 6.17 12.49
C GLU A 29 -9.91 7.14 12.92
N THR A 30 -8.66 6.85 12.55
CA THR A 30 -7.51 7.70 12.87
C THR A 30 -7.20 8.72 11.78
N LEU A 31 -7.89 8.66 10.63
CA LEU A 31 -7.66 9.58 9.51
C LEU A 31 -7.86 11.04 9.94
N PRO A 32 -7.07 11.98 9.37
CA PRO A 32 -7.22 13.40 9.66
C PRO A 32 -8.63 13.93 9.38
N GLU A 33 -9.02 14.99 10.09
CA GLU A 33 -10.26 15.72 9.81
C GLU A 33 -10.30 16.21 8.36
N GLY A 34 -11.45 16.09 7.72
CA GLY A 34 -11.66 16.49 6.31
C GLY A 34 -11.38 15.38 5.29
N VAL A 35 -10.75 14.28 5.71
CA VAL A 35 -10.58 13.09 4.85
C VAL A 35 -11.91 12.36 4.71
N ILE A 36 -12.31 12.09 3.45
CA ILE A 36 -13.54 11.38 3.10
C ILE A 36 -13.24 10.20 2.18
N GLN A 37 -14.11 9.20 2.17
CA GLN A 37 -14.07 8.14 1.17
C GLN A 37 -14.41 8.71 -0.21
N ILE A 38 -13.53 8.49 -1.18
CA ILE A 38 -13.68 8.97 -2.57
C ILE A 38 -13.93 7.82 -3.55
N SER A 39 -13.63 6.58 -3.18
CA SER A 39 -13.96 5.39 -3.97
C SER A 39 -14.26 4.16 -3.08
N GLY A 40 -14.90 3.15 -3.67
CA GLY A 40 -14.98 1.81 -3.09
C GLY A 40 -13.66 1.05 -3.23
N VAL A 41 -13.68 -0.26 -2.96
CA VAL A 41 -12.47 -1.09 -3.06
C VAL A 41 -11.95 -1.13 -4.48
N VAL A 42 -10.69 -0.72 -4.66
CA VAL A 42 -9.93 -0.90 -5.89
C VAL A 42 -8.96 -2.08 -5.70
N PRO A 43 -8.83 -3.00 -6.68
CA PRO A 43 -7.92 -4.14 -6.56
C PRO A 43 -6.51 -3.71 -6.14
N ALA A 44 -5.91 -4.47 -5.23
CA ALA A 44 -4.61 -4.21 -4.62
C ALA A 44 -4.50 -2.94 -3.73
N MET A 45 -5.49 -2.06 -3.68
CA MET A 45 -5.38 -0.78 -2.97
C MET A 45 -6.39 -0.67 -1.81
N GLY A 46 -7.61 -1.18 -1.99
CA GLY A 46 -8.70 -0.98 -1.04
C GLY A 46 -9.53 0.24 -1.40
N GLU A 47 -10.33 0.73 -0.46
CA GLU A 47 -11.06 1.99 -0.59
C GLU A 47 -10.08 3.16 -0.62
N HIS A 48 -10.34 4.17 -1.45
CA HIS A 48 -9.56 5.40 -1.40
C HIS A 48 -10.24 6.43 -0.51
N TRP A 49 -9.44 7.01 0.39
CA TRP A 49 -9.83 8.08 1.29
C TRP A 49 -8.86 9.26 1.12
N ALA A 50 -9.37 10.47 0.93
CA ALA A 50 -8.52 11.65 0.76
C ALA A 50 -9.20 12.92 1.28
N ASP A 51 -8.39 13.94 1.59
CA ASP A 51 -8.88 15.31 1.65
C ASP A 51 -9.02 15.85 0.21
N PRO A 52 -10.23 16.22 -0.24
CA PRO A 52 -10.42 16.75 -1.59
C PRO A 52 -9.55 17.99 -1.90
N ALA A 53 -9.13 18.74 -0.88
CA ALA A 53 -8.27 19.91 -1.04
C ALA A 53 -6.81 19.57 -1.40
N THR A 54 -6.38 18.33 -1.20
CA THR A 54 -5.00 17.89 -1.51
C THR A 54 -4.89 17.12 -2.82
N LEU A 55 -6.01 16.83 -3.49
CA LEU A 55 -6.04 16.19 -4.79
C LEU A 55 -5.59 17.16 -5.91
N PRO A 56 -4.92 16.66 -6.98
CA PRO A 56 -4.65 15.25 -7.28
C PRO A 56 -3.40 14.67 -6.58
N LEU A 57 -2.55 15.48 -5.95
CA LEU A 57 -1.26 14.99 -5.40
C LEU A 57 -1.44 13.94 -4.29
N GLY A 58 -2.41 14.13 -3.39
CA GLY A 58 -2.60 13.28 -2.21
C GLY A 58 -1.99 13.88 -0.91
N PRO A 59 -1.81 13.07 0.15
CA PRO A 59 -1.92 11.61 0.15
C PRO A 59 -3.36 11.13 -0.07
N ILE A 60 -3.50 10.09 -0.89
CA ILE A 60 -4.66 9.21 -0.86
C ILE A 60 -4.33 8.08 0.12
N TYR A 61 -5.21 7.81 1.06
CA TYR A 61 -5.09 6.70 2.01
C TYR A 61 -5.88 5.52 1.45
N CYS A 62 -5.19 4.41 1.24
CA CYS A 62 -5.83 3.18 0.82
C CYS A 62 -6.23 2.38 2.06
N VAL A 63 -7.52 2.04 2.16
CA VAL A 63 -8.12 1.40 3.33
C VAL A 63 -8.70 0.04 2.96
N HIS A 64 -8.30 -1.00 3.68
CA HIS A 64 -8.91 -2.33 3.57
C HIS A 64 -9.20 -2.90 4.95
N GLU A 65 -10.38 -3.50 5.12
CA GLU A 65 -10.89 -4.01 6.42
C GLU A 65 -10.83 -2.95 7.54
N GLY A 66 -11.07 -1.68 7.18
CA GLY A 66 -10.98 -0.54 8.09
C GLY A 66 -9.56 -0.18 8.52
N LYS A 67 -8.51 -0.76 7.91
CA LYS A 67 -7.10 -0.48 8.18
C LYS A 67 -6.46 0.30 7.05
N ILE A 68 -5.59 1.25 7.39
CA ILE A 68 -4.78 1.97 6.40
C ILE A 68 -3.66 1.05 5.93
N VAL A 69 -3.73 0.61 4.66
CA VAL A 69 -2.81 -0.38 4.07
C VAL A 69 -1.81 0.24 3.09
N CYS A 70 -2.12 1.40 2.50
CA CYS A 70 -1.15 2.19 1.76
C CYS A 70 -1.39 3.69 1.81
N LEU A 71 -0.36 4.42 1.37
CA LEU A 71 -0.45 5.80 0.91
C LEU A 71 -0.21 5.82 -0.59
N GLU A 72 -0.99 6.59 -1.32
CA GLU A 72 -0.85 6.85 -2.74
C GLU A 72 -0.62 8.34 -2.99
N PHE A 73 0.31 8.64 -3.90
CA PHE A 73 0.53 9.98 -4.43
C PHE A 73 0.57 9.94 -5.94
N MET A 74 -0.13 10.86 -6.58
CA MET A 74 -0.14 10.97 -8.04
C MET A 74 0.70 12.17 -8.47
N ILE A 75 1.72 11.92 -9.30
CA ILE A 75 2.62 12.96 -9.81
C ILE A 75 2.60 12.97 -11.33
N ALA A 76 2.27 14.12 -11.94
CA ALA A 76 2.24 14.24 -13.39
C ALA A 76 3.63 14.00 -14.01
N GLN A 77 3.66 13.27 -15.12
CA GLN A 77 4.88 13.02 -15.89
C GLN A 77 5.56 14.33 -16.32
N GLU A 78 4.76 15.33 -16.72
CA GLU A 78 5.25 16.64 -17.15
C GLU A 78 6.00 17.37 -16.03
N GLU A 79 5.57 17.21 -14.78
CA GLU A 79 6.23 17.86 -13.64
C GLU A 79 7.59 17.23 -13.33
N PHE A 80 7.70 15.89 -13.43
CA PHE A 80 9.00 15.22 -13.37
C PHE A 80 9.92 15.64 -14.53
N ALA A 81 9.38 15.72 -15.75
CA ALA A 81 10.14 16.18 -16.91
C ALA A 81 10.62 17.63 -16.76
N ALA A 82 9.85 18.47 -16.05
CA ALA A 82 10.23 19.84 -15.71
C ALA A 82 11.23 19.95 -14.55
N GLY A 83 11.63 18.84 -13.92
CA GLY A 83 12.55 18.84 -12.79
C GLY A 83 11.94 19.36 -11.48
N LYS A 84 10.59 19.37 -11.37
CA LYS A 84 9.91 19.73 -10.13
C LYS A 84 10.26 18.70 -9.05
N SER A 85 10.41 19.19 -7.81
CA SER A 85 10.71 18.37 -6.64
C SER A 85 9.56 18.38 -5.66
N TRP A 86 9.34 17.23 -5.00
CA TRP A 86 8.49 17.08 -3.83
C TRP A 86 9.40 16.67 -2.68
N PRO A 87 9.93 17.63 -1.91
CA PRO A 87 10.91 17.33 -0.87
C PRO A 87 10.33 16.47 0.27
N MET A 88 9.00 16.38 0.35
CA MET A 88 8.30 15.56 1.32
C MET A 88 6.96 15.11 0.74
N LEU A 89 6.76 13.80 0.65
CA LEU A 89 5.46 13.15 0.46
C LEU A 89 5.08 12.58 1.82
N ALA A 90 4.24 13.29 2.56
CA ALA A 90 3.87 12.94 3.92
C ALA A 90 2.44 12.41 3.99
N GLY A 91 2.27 11.31 4.71
CA GLY A 91 0.97 10.86 5.20
C GLY A 91 0.63 11.50 6.55
N MET A 92 0.00 10.70 7.42
CA MET A 92 -0.31 11.08 8.80
C MET A 92 0.75 10.54 9.79
N PRO A 93 0.89 11.12 10.99
CA PRO A 93 1.76 10.57 12.03
C PRO A 93 1.27 9.19 12.51
N GLY A 94 2.20 8.37 13.00
CA GLY A 94 1.88 7.07 13.60
C GLY A 94 1.72 5.91 12.61
N LEU A 95 1.88 6.15 11.31
CA LEU A 95 2.00 5.07 10.33
C LEU A 95 3.31 4.30 10.53
N PRO A 96 3.31 2.96 10.36
CA PRO A 96 4.54 2.18 10.32
C PRO A 96 5.39 2.56 9.10
N ALA A 97 6.63 2.06 9.08
CA ALA A 97 7.46 2.16 7.88
C ALA A 97 6.79 1.42 6.72
N ALA A 98 6.94 1.95 5.50
CA ALA A 98 6.51 1.25 4.31
C ALA A 98 7.21 -0.11 4.23
N ASN A 99 6.42 -1.15 3.97
CA ASN A 99 6.91 -2.48 3.63
C ASN A 99 7.62 -2.45 2.27
N HIS A 100 6.97 -1.86 1.26
CA HIS A 100 7.53 -1.67 -0.08
C HIS A 100 6.87 -0.48 -0.79
N THR A 101 7.42 -0.11 -1.95
CA THR A 101 6.90 0.98 -2.78
C THR A 101 6.74 0.52 -4.22
N HIS A 102 5.59 0.83 -4.82
CA HIS A 102 5.33 0.68 -6.24
C HIS A 102 5.26 2.06 -6.90
N ILE A 103 5.88 2.19 -8.06
CA ILE A 103 5.77 3.37 -8.93
C ILE A 103 5.23 2.88 -10.27
N GLY A 104 3.93 3.07 -10.49
CA GLY A 104 3.24 2.73 -11.74
C GLY A 104 3.23 3.93 -12.68
N PHE A 105 3.38 3.71 -13.99
CA PHE A 105 3.18 4.78 -14.97
C PHE A 105 1.83 4.58 -15.64
N GLU A 106 0.97 5.60 -15.56
CA GLU A 106 -0.34 5.64 -16.17
C GLU A 106 -0.27 6.51 -17.43
N PRO A 107 0.04 5.94 -18.62
CA PRO A 107 0.33 6.72 -19.83
C PRO A 107 -0.87 7.50 -20.38
N HIS A 108 -2.07 7.17 -19.92
CA HIS A 108 -3.32 7.79 -20.34
C HIS A 108 -4.12 8.39 -19.16
N GLY A 109 -3.56 8.34 -17.95
CA GLY A 109 -4.27 8.63 -16.72
C GLY A 109 -5.47 7.72 -16.48
N HIS A 110 -6.26 8.08 -15.47
CA HIS A 110 -7.51 7.42 -15.13
C HIS A 110 -8.51 8.41 -14.51
N GLU A 111 -9.73 7.96 -14.22
CA GLU A 111 -10.73 8.78 -13.52
C GLU A 111 -10.13 9.33 -12.21
N GLY A 112 -10.23 10.64 -12.01
CA GLY A 112 -9.59 11.35 -10.89
C GLY A 112 -8.28 12.06 -11.25
N PHE A 113 -7.55 11.59 -12.27
CA PHE A 113 -6.37 12.28 -12.81
C PHE A 113 -6.08 11.90 -14.28
N GLU A 114 -6.63 12.66 -15.20
CA GLU A 114 -6.73 12.28 -16.63
C GLU A 114 -5.52 12.68 -17.50
N VAL A 115 -4.35 12.86 -16.89
CA VAL A 115 -3.09 13.19 -17.59
C VAL A 115 -2.08 12.07 -17.37
N PRO A 116 -1.05 11.91 -18.22
CA PRO A 116 0.03 10.95 -17.93
C PRO A 116 0.69 11.25 -16.59
N HIS A 117 0.66 10.29 -15.67
CA HIS A 117 1.17 10.45 -14.33
C HIS A 117 1.79 9.16 -13.80
N TYR A 118 2.46 9.28 -12.66
CA TYR A 118 2.94 8.15 -11.89
C TYR A 118 2.16 8.04 -10.60
N ASP A 119 1.66 6.83 -10.32
CA ASP A 119 1.10 6.49 -9.02
C ASP A 119 2.19 5.89 -8.14
N ILE A 120 2.40 6.53 -7.01
CA ILE A 120 3.41 6.13 -6.03
C ILE A 120 2.67 5.55 -4.84
N HIS A 121 2.66 4.23 -4.76
CA HIS A 121 2.04 3.49 -3.66
C HIS A 121 3.08 3.07 -2.65
N MET A 122 2.94 3.52 -1.41
CA MET A 122 3.74 3.10 -0.27
C MET A 122 2.90 2.14 0.58
N TYR A 123 3.08 0.84 0.36
CA TYR A 123 2.33 -0.20 1.06
C TYR A 123 2.90 -0.46 2.44
N LEU A 124 2.02 -0.65 3.41
CA LEU A 124 2.32 -0.94 4.82
C LEU A 124 2.25 -2.44 5.13
N ILE A 125 1.76 -3.22 4.17
CA ILE A 125 1.57 -4.68 4.22
C ILE A 125 2.44 -5.38 3.18
N SER A 126 2.54 -6.71 3.27
CA SER A 126 3.33 -7.52 2.33
C SER A 126 2.71 -7.54 0.91
N PRO A 127 3.52 -7.75 -0.16
CA PRO A 127 2.98 -7.94 -1.51
C PRO A 127 1.98 -9.08 -1.61
N GLU A 128 2.13 -10.14 -0.81
CA GLU A 128 1.20 -11.26 -0.76
C GLU A 128 -0.18 -10.83 -0.23
N GLU A 129 -0.22 -9.99 0.81
CA GLU A 129 -1.47 -9.44 1.35
C GLU A 129 -2.09 -8.42 0.39
N VAL A 130 -1.29 -7.60 -0.29
CA VAL A 130 -1.75 -6.68 -1.35
C VAL A 130 -2.50 -7.44 -2.45
N ALA A 131 -1.97 -8.58 -2.89
CA ALA A 131 -2.59 -9.37 -3.96
C ALA A 131 -3.97 -9.94 -3.59
N LEU A 132 -4.29 -10.04 -2.29
CA LEU A 132 -5.58 -10.53 -1.80
C LEU A 132 -6.67 -9.46 -1.77
N ILE A 133 -6.32 -8.17 -1.91
CA ILE A 133 -7.30 -7.08 -1.88
C ILE A 133 -8.10 -7.04 -3.18
N GLN A 134 -9.39 -7.37 -3.10
CA GLN A 134 -10.32 -7.39 -4.23
C GLN A 134 -11.67 -6.79 -3.80
N PRO A 135 -12.45 -6.21 -4.74
CA PRO A 135 -13.86 -5.89 -4.49
C PRO A 135 -14.66 -7.14 -4.12
N GLU A 136 -15.72 -6.99 -3.31
CA GLU A 136 -16.68 -8.07 -2.98
C GLU A 136 -17.40 -8.65 -4.21
#